data_AF-A0A2T5TVV2-F1
#
_entry.id   AF-A0A2T5TVV2-F1
#
_cell.length_a   1.000
_cell.length_b   1.000
_cell.length_c   1.000
_cell.angle_alpha   90.00
_cell.angle_beta   90.00
_cell.angle_gamma   90.00
#
_symmetry.space_group_name_H-M   'P 1'
#
loop_
_entity.id
_entity.type
_entity.pdbx_description
1 polymer ?
#
loop_
_entity_poly.entity_id
_entity_poly.type
_entity_poly.pdbx_seq_one_letter_code
_entity_poly.pdbx_strand_id
1 'polypeptide(L)'
;MQQFRTALAGRMTAAILASTLALGPSQAQYLPTDQQLQTAFGSAYNHLGLMEYCMGKGFATAVDVANMRKSVVATIAGMTVTPAALAQQAVGRRGDIVGPQVIGQMDSSNPARPEEVREGQTMSLADNARAQKSSERTLCRQMAEQASAVVEAAASAASDP
;
A
#
# COMPACT_ATOMS: atom_id res chain seq x y z
N MET A 1 46.10 6.67 3.85
CA MET A 1 45.52 5.47 3.21
C MET A 1 44.08 5.79 2.87
N GLN A 2 43.81 5.90 1.58
CA GLN A 2 42.60 6.40 0.95
C GLN A 2 41.96 5.20 0.23
N GLN A 3 40.61 5.17 0.20
CA GLN A 3 39.75 4.44 -0.75
C GLN A 3 39.33 2.98 -0.47
N PHE A 4 38.02 2.84 -0.21
CA PHE A 4 37.06 1.97 -0.92
C PHE A 4 35.67 2.64 -0.73
N ARG A 5 35.30 3.71 -1.45
CA ARG A 5 34.60 3.74 -2.76
C ARG A 5 33.52 2.65 -2.97
N THR A 6 32.28 3.04 -2.66
CA THR A 6 31.10 3.07 -3.58
C THR A 6 30.74 1.82 -4.40
N ALA A 7 29.69 1.13 -3.96
CA ALA A 7 28.57 0.57 -4.73
C ALA A 7 27.54 0.15 -3.65
N LEU A 8 26.32 0.67 -3.52
CA LEU A 8 25.24 0.63 -4.50
C LEU A 8 24.22 1.74 -4.15
N ALA A 9 24.59 3.00 -4.38
CA ALA A 9 23.61 4.04 -4.60
C ALA A 9 23.06 3.82 -6.02
N GLY A 10 21.97 3.07 -6.14
CA GLY A 10 21.50 2.69 -7.48
C GLY A 10 20.24 1.84 -7.51
N ARG A 11 19.09 2.50 -7.29
CA ARG A 11 17.79 2.18 -7.90
C ARG A 11 17.04 0.95 -7.36
N MET A 12 15.98 1.24 -6.58
CA MET A 12 14.68 0.55 -6.50
C MET A 12 14.10 0.43 -5.07
N THR A 13 14.60 1.17 -4.09
CA THR A 13 13.96 1.28 -2.76
C THR A 13 12.95 2.42 -2.70
N ALA A 14 12.08 2.58 -3.71
CA ALA A 14 11.03 3.60 -3.70
C ALA A 14 10.03 3.42 -4.85
N ALA A 15 9.11 2.46 -4.76
CA ALA A 15 7.95 2.44 -5.67
C ALA A 15 6.62 2.06 -5.01
N ILE A 16 6.57 1.93 -3.67
CA ILE A 16 5.32 1.64 -2.94
C ILE A 16 4.97 2.76 -1.94
N LEU A 17 5.83 3.77 -1.80
CA LEU A 17 5.60 4.99 -0.99
C LEU A 17 5.80 6.27 -1.82
N ALA A 18 5.58 6.22 -3.14
CA ALA A 18 5.77 7.36 -4.03
C ALA A 18 4.53 8.29 -4.08
N SER A 19 4.05 8.74 -2.92
CA SER A 19 3.09 9.85 -2.87
C SER A 19 3.40 10.94 -1.86
N THR A 20 4.54 10.92 -1.14
CA THR A 20 4.77 11.97 -0.11
C THR A 20 6.16 12.57 0.05
N LEU A 21 7.22 12.21 -0.67
CA LEU A 21 8.55 12.78 -0.36
C LEU A 21 9.30 13.34 -1.57
N ALA A 22 8.86 14.52 -2.01
CA ALA A 22 9.74 15.47 -2.68
C ALA A 22 10.62 16.16 -1.63
N LEU A 23 11.80 15.62 -1.34
CA LEU A 23 12.79 16.27 -0.47
C LEU A 23 14.15 16.28 -1.16
N GLY A 24 14.59 17.50 -1.50
CA GLY A 24 15.94 17.80 -1.98
C GLY A 24 17.03 17.52 -0.93
N PRO A 25 18.30 17.72 -1.29
CA PRO A 25 19.43 17.13 -0.58
C PRO A 25 19.79 17.96 0.64
N SER A 26 19.19 17.66 1.79
CA SER A 26 19.67 17.91 3.17
C SER A 26 18.51 17.67 4.15
N GLN A 27 18.25 16.42 4.52
CA GLN A 27 17.31 16.12 5.58
C GLN A 27 17.93 14.99 6.40
N ALA A 28 18.21 15.25 7.68
CA ALA A 28 18.40 14.18 8.65
C ALA A 28 17.22 13.21 8.49
N GLN A 29 17.51 11.90 8.38
CA GLN A 29 16.48 10.88 8.30
C GLN A 29 15.65 10.93 9.58
N TYR A 30 14.57 11.70 9.57
CA TYR A 30 13.62 11.76 10.67
C TYR A 30 12.94 10.40 10.72
N LEU A 31 13.19 9.64 11.78
CA LEU A 31 12.47 8.39 12.00
C LEU A 31 10.97 8.73 12.09
N PRO A 32 10.09 7.96 11.42
CA PRO A 32 8.66 8.20 11.48
C PRO A 32 8.17 8.12 12.92
N THR A 33 7.21 8.97 13.28
CA THR A 33 6.62 8.94 14.62
C THR A 33 5.79 7.68 14.82
N ASP A 34 5.57 7.27 16.07
CA ASP A 34 4.71 6.13 16.40
C ASP A 34 3.31 6.27 15.79
N GLN A 35 2.78 7.50 15.77
CA GLN A 35 1.50 7.79 15.14
C GLN A 35 1.53 7.54 13.62
N GLN A 36 2.59 7.97 12.93
CA GLN A 36 2.74 7.73 11.49
C GLN A 36 2.87 6.23 11.18
N LEU A 37 3.58 5.48 12.02
CA LEU A 37 3.70 4.02 11.90
C LEU A 37 2.35 3.34 12.12
N GLN A 38 1.59 3.73 13.14
CA GLN A 38 0.26 3.16 13.40
C GLN A 38 -0.72 3.43 12.26
N THR A 39 -0.72 4.64 11.70
CA THR A 39 -1.54 4.97 10.53
C THR A 39 -1.14 4.13 9.32
N ALA A 40 0.15 3.97 9.06
CA ALA A 40 0.65 3.13 7.98
C ALA A 40 0.26 1.66 8.15
N PHE A 41 0.36 1.10 9.36
CA PHE A 41 -0.07 -0.28 9.61
C PHE A 41 -1.58 -0.43 9.49
N GLY A 42 -2.35 0.51 10.02
CA GLY A 42 -3.81 0.51 9.87
C GLY A 42 -4.22 0.47 8.39
N SER A 43 -3.59 1.31 7.57
CA SER A 43 -3.78 1.36 6.11
C SER A 43 -3.42 0.03 5.44
N ALA A 44 -2.23 -0.53 5.73
CA ALA A 44 -1.78 -1.81 5.17
C ALA A 44 -2.74 -2.97 5.51
N TYR A 45 -3.21 -3.02 6.77
CA TYR A 45 -4.17 -4.03 7.20
C TYR A 45 -5.57 -3.80 6.64
N ASN A 46 -6.03 -2.55 6.48
CA ASN A 46 -7.27 -2.25 5.78
C ASN A 46 -7.21 -2.75 4.32
N HIS A 47 -6.09 -2.50 3.63
CA HIS A 47 -5.86 -2.94 2.27
C HIS A 47 -5.84 -4.48 2.14
N LEU A 48 -5.26 -5.19 3.12
CA LEU A 48 -5.41 -6.65 3.21
C LEU A 48 -6.87 -7.08 3.39
N GLY A 49 -7.62 -6.40 4.24
CA GLY A 49 -9.06 -6.66 4.39
C GLY A 49 -9.83 -6.44 3.09
N LEU A 50 -9.52 -5.40 2.33
CA LEU A 50 -10.13 -5.12 1.02
C LEU A 50 -9.81 -6.21 0.01
N MET A 51 -8.60 -6.78 0.03
CA MET A 51 -8.26 -7.93 -0.82
C MET A 51 -9.05 -9.19 -0.43
N GLU A 52 -9.26 -9.42 0.86
CA GLU A 52 -10.14 -10.49 1.36
C GLU A 52 -11.61 -10.27 0.92
N TYR A 53 -12.09 -9.03 0.92
CA TYR A 53 -13.40 -8.65 0.36
C TYR A 53 -13.47 -8.95 -1.15
N CYS A 54 -12.46 -8.54 -1.92
CA CYS A 54 -12.37 -8.80 -3.36
C CYS A 54 -12.39 -10.30 -3.69
N MET A 55 -11.73 -11.12 -2.87
CA MET A 55 -11.80 -12.58 -2.98
C MET A 55 -13.21 -13.09 -2.70
N GLY A 56 -13.86 -12.60 -1.64
CA GLY A 56 -15.25 -12.97 -1.30
C GLY A 56 -16.26 -12.62 -2.40
N LYS A 57 -15.98 -11.59 -3.21
CA LYS A 57 -16.78 -11.22 -4.39
C LYS A 57 -16.40 -11.97 -5.67
N GLY A 58 -15.35 -12.78 -5.65
CA GLY A 58 -14.84 -13.49 -6.84
C GLY A 58 -14.08 -12.58 -7.82
N PHE A 59 -13.57 -11.43 -7.36
CA PHE A 59 -12.77 -10.50 -8.18
C PHE A 59 -11.27 -10.66 -7.98
N ALA A 60 -10.85 -11.36 -6.93
CA ALA A 60 -9.48 -11.74 -6.64
C ALA A 60 -9.41 -13.22 -6.25
N THR A 61 -8.21 -13.79 -6.29
CA THR A 61 -7.93 -15.19 -5.97
C THR A 61 -7.31 -15.32 -4.57
N ALA A 62 -7.22 -16.56 -4.08
CA ALA A 62 -6.48 -16.84 -2.85
C ALA A 62 -4.98 -16.51 -2.98
N VAL A 63 -4.42 -16.59 -4.18
CA VAL A 63 -3.02 -16.21 -4.47
C VAL A 63 -2.83 -14.70 -4.30
N ASP A 64 -3.78 -13.89 -4.77
CA ASP A 64 -3.73 -12.43 -4.62
C ASP A 64 -3.78 -12.01 -3.15
N VAL A 65 -4.64 -12.65 -2.36
CA VAL A 65 -4.67 -12.46 -0.90
C VAL A 65 -3.35 -12.87 -0.25
N ALA A 66 -2.76 -13.99 -0.67
CA ALA A 66 -1.47 -14.44 -0.15
C ALA A 66 -0.35 -13.47 -0.50
N ASN A 67 -0.33 -12.91 -1.71
CA ASN A 67 0.63 -11.87 -2.11
C ASN A 67 0.43 -10.60 -1.31
N MET A 68 -0.81 -10.16 -1.10
CA MET A 68 -1.11 -9.02 -0.23
C MET A 68 -0.60 -9.23 1.20
N ARG A 69 -0.79 -10.42 1.77
CA ARG A 69 -0.25 -10.76 3.10
C ARG A 69 1.27 -10.63 3.14
N LYS A 70 1.97 -11.11 2.11
CA LYS A 70 3.43 -10.93 2.01
C LYS A 70 3.82 -9.45 1.94
N SER A 71 3.10 -8.64 1.18
CA SER A 71 3.32 -7.19 1.08
C SER A 71 3.09 -6.46 2.40
N VAL A 72 2.06 -6.85 3.17
CA VAL A 72 1.85 -6.32 4.53
C VAL A 72 2.99 -6.70 5.46
N VAL A 73 3.41 -7.97 5.46
CA VAL A 73 4.55 -8.44 6.28
C VAL A 73 5.83 -7.69 5.93
N ALA A 74 6.09 -7.46 4.63
CA ALA A 74 7.23 -6.66 4.18
C ALA A 74 7.14 -5.20 4.66
N THR A 75 5.95 -4.59 4.59
CA THR A 75 5.70 -3.21 5.03
C THR A 75 5.90 -3.02 6.53
N ILE A 76 5.46 -3.97 7.36
CA ILE A 76 5.61 -3.86 8.81
C ILE A 76 7.00 -4.26 9.31
N ALA A 77 7.88 -4.79 8.46
CA ALA A 77 9.27 -5.15 8.80
C ALA A 77 9.42 -5.92 10.13
N GLY A 78 8.48 -6.82 10.46
CA GLY A 78 8.48 -7.62 11.69
C GLY A 78 8.04 -6.88 12.97
N MET A 79 7.52 -5.66 12.87
CA MET A 79 6.96 -4.92 14.00
C MET A 79 5.69 -5.60 14.53
N THR A 80 5.45 -5.47 15.84
CA THR A 80 4.29 -6.07 16.51
C THR A 80 2.99 -5.48 15.98
N VAL A 81 2.11 -6.35 15.50
CA VAL A 81 0.77 -5.98 15.02
C VAL A 81 -0.07 -5.50 16.19
N THR A 82 -0.61 -4.29 16.08
CA THR A 82 -1.48 -3.73 17.11
C THR A 82 -2.94 -4.18 16.92
N PRO A 83 -3.75 -4.26 18.00
CA PRO A 83 -5.18 -4.51 17.87
C PRO A 83 -5.90 -3.52 16.95
N ALA A 84 -5.43 -2.26 16.90
CA ALA A 84 -5.95 -1.23 16.01
C ALA A 84 -5.76 -1.59 14.53
N ALA A 85 -4.61 -2.16 14.16
CA ALA A 85 -4.36 -2.61 12.78
C ALA A 85 -5.29 -3.77 12.39
N LEU A 86 -5.51 -4.74 13.29
CA LEU A 86 -6.46 -5.85 13.03
C LEU A 86 -7.91 -5.37 12.90
N ALA A 87 -8.30 -4.34 13.67
CA ALA A 87 -9.61 -3.71 13.51
C ALA A 87 -9.76 -3.10 12.11
N GLN A 88 -8.72 -2.48 11.56
CA GLN A 88 -8.73 -1.95 10.20
C GLN A 88 -8.88 -3.03 9.12
N GLN A 89 -8.27 -4.21 9.32
CA GLN A 89 -8.51 -5.36 8.44
C GLN A 89 -9.98 -5.81 8.46
N ALA A 90 -10.61 -5.81 9.64
CA ALA A 90 -12.03 -6.17 9.75
C ALA A 90 -12.94 -5.16 9.04
N VAL A 91 -12.59 -3.87 9.06
CA VAL A 91 -13.28 -2.84 8.28
C VAL A 91 -13.10 -3.10 6.78
N GLY A 92 -11.87 -3.34 6.33
CA GLY A 92 -11.57 -3.65 4.92
C GLY A 92 -12.31 -4.87 4.40
N ARG A 93 -12.47 -5.92 5.22
CA ARG A 93 -13.25 -7.13 4.86
C ARG A 93 -14.71 -6.85 4.54
N ARG A 94 -15.26 -5.73 5.01
CA ARG A 94 -16.63 -5.29 4.67
C ARG A 94 -16.68 -4.50 3.36
N GLY A 95 -15.53 -4.23 2.74
CA GLY A 95 -15.42 -3.39 1.55
C GLY A 95 -15.25 -1.90 1.87
N ASP A 96 -14.91 -1.54 3.10
CA ASP A 96 -14.75 -0.14 3.52
C ASP A 96 -13.26 0.27 3.52
N ILE A 97 -12.96 1.34 2.80
CA ILE A 97 -11.65 2.00 2.74
C ILE A 97 -11.57 3.03 3.87
N VAL A 98 -10.51 2.99 4.67
CA VAL A 98 -10.26 3.97 5.75
C VAL A 98 -9.02 4.79 5.42
N GLY A 99 -9.18 6.10 5.23
CA GLY A 99 -8.07 6.96 4.85
C GLY A 99 -7.06 7.19 5.98
N PRO A 100 -5.81 7.52 5.65
CA PRO A 100 -5.33 7.91 4.32
C PRO A 100 -4.93 6.71 3.43
N GLN A 101 -5.53 6.60 2.25
CA GLN A 101 -5.26 5.54 1.27
C GLN A 101 -5.48 6.01 -0.16
N VAL A 102 -4.73 5.43 -1.10
CA VAL A 102 -4.98 5.53 -2.54
C VAL A 102 -5.42 4.16 -3.03
N ILE A 103 -6.63 4.08 -3.61
CA ILE A 103 -7.16 2.84 -4.17
C ILE A 103 -7.45 3.08 -5.65
N GLY A 104 -6.83 2.30 -6.52
CA GLY A 104 -6.90 2.48 -7.97
C GLY A 104 -5.63 3.10 -8.56
N GLN A 105 -5.75 3.63 -9.78
CA GLN A 105 -4.64 4.29 -10.47
C GLN A 105 -4.70 5.79 -10.24
N MET A 106 -3.56 6.33 -9.84
CA MET A 106 -3.42 7.76 -9.59
C MET A 106 -3.40 8.54 -10.91
N ASP A 107 -4.33 9.48 -11.07
CA ASP A 107 -4.38 10.39 -12.21
C ASP A 107 -3.98 11.79 -11.76
N SER A 108 -2.72 12.14 -11.98
CA SER A 108 -2.18 13.47 -11.63
C SER A 108 -2.79 14.61 -12.45
N SER A 109 -3.47 14.32 -13.56
CA SER A 109 -4.15 15.34 -14.38
C SER A 109 -5.55 15.68 -13.85
N ASN A 110 -6.13 14.82 -13.00
CA ASN A 110 -7.43 15.04 -12.39
C ASN A 110 -7.27 15.68 -11.00
N PRO A 111 -7.58 16.99 -10.84
CA PRO A 111 -7.41 17.67 -9.55
C PRO A 111 -8.38 17.17 -8.47
N ALA A 112 -9.45 16.46 -8.84
CA ALA A 112 -10.39 15.90 -7.89
C ALA A 112 -9.85 14.68 -7.14
N ARG A 113 -8.84 13.99 -7.69
CA ARG A 113 -8.15 12.83 -7.09
C ARG A 113 -9.12 11.80 -6.48
N PRO A 114 -10.13 11.31 -7.23
CA PRO A 114 -11.16 10.41 -6.71
C PRO A 114 -10.63 9.08 -6.16
N GLU A 115 -9.39 8.70 -6.50
CA GLU A 115 -8.66 7.56 -5.98
C GLU A 115 -8.18 7.73 -4.53
N GLU A 116 -8.09 8.97 -4.03
CA GLU A 116 -7.59 9.28 -2.69
C GLU A 116 -8.73 9.34 -1.67
N VAL A 117 -8.65 8.47 -0.66
CA VAL A 117 -9.46 8.57 0.56
C VAL A 117 -8.59 9.24 1.63
N ARG A 118 -8.96 10.46 2.03
CA ARG A 118 -8.14 11.29 2.93
C ARG A 118 -8.24 10.84 4.38
N GLU A 119 -7.28 11.27 5.20
CA GLU A 119 -7.30 11.00 6.64
C GLU A 119 -8.65 11.43 7.27
N GLY A 120 -9.18 10.56 8.15
CA GLY A 120 -10.48 10.76 8.79
C GLY A 120 -11.69 10.44 7.91
N GLN A 121 -11.49 10.08 6.63
CA GLN A 121 -12.57 9.65 5.75
C GLN A 121 -12.71 8.13 5.72
N THR A 122 -13.95 7.68 5.50
CA THR A 122 -14.27 6.28 5.20
C THR A 122 -15.17 6.26 3.98
N MET A 123 -14.90 5.35 3.05
CA MET A 123 -15.64 5.22 1.79
C MET A 123 -15.75 3.74 1.42
N SER A 124 -16.89 3.31 0.90
CA SER A 124 -16.98 1.94 0.38
C SER A 124 -16.16 1.80 -0.91
N LEU A 125 -15.63 0.60 -1.18
CA LEU A 125 -14.91 0.29 -2.42
C LEU A 125 -15.82 0.52 -3.65
N ALA A 126 -17.11 0.26 -3.52
CA ALA A 126 -18.10 0.52 -4.56
C ALA A 126 -18.26 2.01 -4.86
N ASP A 127 -18.29 2.85 -3.83
CA ASP A 127 -18.41 4.31 -3.98
C ASP A 127 -17.13 4.89 -4.59
N ASN A 128 -15.97 4.41 -4.14
CA ASN A 128 -14.67 4.77 -4.68
C ASN A 128 -14.54 4.38 -6.16
N ALA A 129 -14.99 3.17 -6.53
CA ALA A 129 -15.07 2.75 -7.94
C ALA A 129 -15.95 3.67 -8.77
N ARG A 130 -17.14 4.06 -8.27
CA ARG A 130 -18.03 4.99 -8.98
C ARG A 130 -17.42 6.38 -9.11
N ALA A 131 -16.76 6.89 -8.07
CA ALA A 131 -16.06 8.17 -8.12
C ALA A 131 -14.95 8.19 -9.20
N GLN A 132 -14.28 7.06 -9.38
CA GLN A 132 -13.27 6.84 -10.42
C GLN A 132 -13.85 6.47 -11.80
N LYS A 133 -15.18 6.44 -11.96
CA LYS A 133 -15.85 5.96 -13.19
C LYS A 133 -15.39 4.55 -13.62
N SER A 134 -15.14 3.71 -12.62
CA SER A 134 -14.64 2.35 -12.74
C SER A 134 -15.61 1.34 -12.11
N SER A 135 -15.20 0.07 -12.04
CA SER A 135 -15.94 -1.00 -11.37
C SER A 135 -15.16 -1.53 -10.17
N GLU A 136 -15.85 -2.07 -9.16
CA GLU A 136 -15.18 -2.76 -8.04
C GLU A 136 -14.26 -3.86 -8.53
N ARG A 137 -14.67 -4.63 -9.56
CA ARG A 137 -13.85 -5.66 -10.17
C ARG A 137 -12.54 -5.10 -10.72
N THR A 138 -12.60 -3.95 -11.39
CA THR A 138 -11.41 -3.28 -11.93
C THR A 138 -10.48 -2.84 -10.82
N LEU A 139 -11.00 -2.20 -9.77
CA LEU A 139 -10.18 -1.78 -8.63
C LEU A 139 -9.57 -2.97 -7.89
N CYS A 140 -10.33 -4.04 -7.68
CA CYS A 140 -9.83 -5.28 -7.09
C CYS A 140 -8.66 -5.88 -7.89
N ARG A 141 -8.76 -5.91 -9.23
CA ARG A 141 -7.66 -6.37 -10.09
C ARG A 141 -6.44 -5.47 -9.99
N GLN A 142 -6.62 -4.16 -9.99
CA GLN A 142 -5.52 -3.21 -9.84
C GLN A 142 -4.79 -3.39 -8.50
N MET A 143 -5.53 -3.59 -7.40
CA MET A 143 -4.92 -3.88 -6.10
C MET A 143 -4.15 -5.21 -6.11
N ALA A 144 -4.67 -6.26 -6.79
CA ALA A 144 -4.01 -7.55 -6.88
C ALA A 144 -2.72 -7.50 -7.73
N GLU A 145 -2.75 -6.75 -8.82
CA GLU A 145 -1.58 -6.48 -9.67
C GLU A 145 -0.51 -5.72 -8.90
N GLN A 146 -0.89 -4.67 -8.16
CA GLN A 146 0.01 -3.92 -7.28
C GLN A 146 0.66 -4.83 -6.23
N ALA A 147 -0.12 -5.69 -5.57
CA ALA A 147 0.38 -6.63 -4.58
C ALA A 147 1.41 -7.61 -5.15
N SER A 148 1.14 -8.13 -6.35
CA SER A 148 2.02 -9.07 -7.03
C SER A 148 3.34 -8.40 -7.45
N ALA A 149 3.27 -7.18 -7.99
CA ALA A 149 4.45 -6.41 -8.35
C ALA A 149 5.36 -6.11 -7.14
N VAL A 150 4.78 -5.86 -5.95
CA VAL A 150 5.56 -5.69 -4.70
C VAL A 150 6.35 -6.96 -4.37
N VAL A 151 5.69 -8.13 -4.44
CA VAL A 151 6.32 -9.41 -4.10
C VAL A 151 7.41 -9.78 -5.11
N GLU A 152 7.18 -9.55 -6.39
CA GLU A 152 8.18 -9.77 -7.45
C GLU A 152 9.41 -8.88 -7.26
N ALA A 153 9.21 -7.59 -6.98
CA ALA A 153 10.31 -6.66 -6.72
C ALA A 153 11.12 -7.04 -5.46
N ALA A 154 10.46 -7.53 -4.42
CA ALA A 154 11.13 -8.02 -3.22
C ALA A 154 11.95 -9.29 -3.49
N ALA A 155 11.45 -10.20 -4.32
CA ALA A 155 12.17 -11.42 -4.72
C ALA A 155 13.39 -11.13 -5.59
N SER A 156 13.29 -10.18 -6.53
CA SER A 156 14.43 -9.76 -7.35
C SER A 156 15.52 -9.10 -6.51
N ALA A 157 15.15 -8.24 -5.56
CA ALA A 157 16.12 -7.57 -4.69
C ALA A 157 16.87 -8.54 -3.75
N ALA A 158 16.25 -9.66 -3.37
CA ALA A 158 16.90 -10.70 -2.56
C ALA A 158 17.84 -11.61 -3.38
N SER A 159 17.79 -11.53 -4.71
CA SER A 159 18.52 -12.41 -5.63
C SER A 159 19.76 -11.75 -6.26
N ASP A 160 19.96 -10.43 -6.06
CA ASP A 160 21.17 -9.70 -6.48
C ASP A 160 22.26 -9.82 -5.39
N PRO A 161 23.38 -10.53 -5.65
CA PRO A 161 24.49 -10.71 -4.71
C PRO A 161 25.41 -9.51 -4.56
#